data_AF-A0A6H1Q9F4-F1
#
_entry.id   AF-A0A6H1Q9F4-F1
#
_cell.length_a   1.000
_cell.length_b   1.000
_cell.length_c   1.000
_cell.angle_alpha   90.00
_cell.angle_beta   90.00
_cell.angle_gamma   90.00
#
_symmetry.space_group_name_H-M   'P 1'
#
loop_
_entity.id
_entity.type
_entity.pdbx_description
1 polymer ?
#
loop_
_entity_poly.entity_id
_entity_poly.type
_entity_poly.pdbx_seq_one_letter_code
_entity_poly.pdbx_strand_id
1 'polypeptide(L)' 'MTTEQPAAGAAWQLGNQAFRDGKNLDDNPYPAGTKLAEEWQAGFNRACEDELRGCP' A
#
# COMPACT_ATOMS: atom_id res chain seq x y z
N MET A 1 -25.19 -1.39 10.72
CA MET A 1 -24.35 -0.19 10.56
C MET A 1 -23.08 -0.67 9.89
N THR A 2 -22.96 -0.40 8.60
CA THR A 2 -21.86 -0.88 7.75
C THR A 2 -20.59 -0.19 8.22
N THR A 3 -19.60 -0.96 8.64
CA THR A 3 -18.27 -0.42 8.92
C THR A 3 -17.67 -0.01 7.58
N GLU A 4 -17.90 1.24 7.18
CA GLU A 4 -17.18 1.88 6.09
C GLU A 4 -15.72 1.94 6.55
N GLN A 5 -14.92 0.97 6.09
CA GLN A 5 -13.47 1.05 6.13
C GLN A 5 -13.11 2.46 5.64
N PRO A 6 -12.24 3.21 6.36
CA PRO A 6 -11.87 4.54 5.91
C PRO A 6 -11.41 4.41 4.46
N ALA A 7 -12.08 5.13 3.55
CA ALA A 7 -11.77 5.10 2.14
C ALA A 7 -10.26 5.34 2.01
N ALA A 8 -9.54 4.30 1.63
CA ALA A 8 -8.09 4.33 1.55
C ALA A 8 -7.65 5.57 0.76
N GLY A 9 -6.73 6.35 1.32
CA GLY A 9 -6.23 7.55 0.65
C GLY A 9 -5.49 7.20 -0.65
N ALA A 10 -5.29 8.20 -1.50
CA ALA A 10 -4.67 7.99 -2.82
C ALA A 10 -3.28 7.32 -2.73
N ALA A 11 -2.51 7.59 -1.67
CA ALA A 11 -1.22 6.95 -1.45
C ALA A 11 -1.37 5.45 -1.18
N TRP A 12 -2.35 5.06 -0.36
CA TRP A 12 -2.65 3.67 -0.08
C TRP A 12 -3.05 2.91 -1.35
N GLN A 13 -3.95 3.48 -2.15
CA GLN A 13 -4.39 2.86 -3.40
C GLN A 13 -3.22 2.69 -4.37
N LEU A 14 -2.33 3.69 -4.43
CA LEU A 14 -1.14 3.63 -5.26
C LEU A 14 -0.16 2.53 -4.81
N GLY A 15 0.04 2.35 -3.50
CA GLY A 15 0.89 1.28 -2.98
C GLY A 15 0.30 -0.11 -3.25
N ASN A 16 -1.01 -0.24 -3.10
CA ASN A 16 -1.74 -1.46 -3.41
C ASN A 16 -1.59 -1.87 -4.88
N GLN A 17 -1.69 -0.91 -5.81
CA GLN A 17 -1.47 -1.14 -7.23
C GLN A 17 0.00 -1.45 -7.54
N ALA A 18 0.94 -0.75 -6.91
CA ALA A 18 2.36 -0.95 -7.13
C ALA A 18 2.79 -2.41 -6.86
N PHE A 19 2.30 -3.04 -5.78
CA PHE A 19 2.55 -4.47 -5.55
C PHE A 19 2.02 -5.34 -6.69
N ARG A 20 0.78 -5.09 -7.14
CA ARG A 20 0.16 -5.85 -8.25
C ARG A 20 0.91 -5.67 -9.57
N ASP A 21 1.55 -4.52 -9.76
CA ASP A 21 2.41 -4.23 -10.90
C ASP A 21 3.82 -4.83 -10.77
N GLY A 22 4.12 -5.53 -9.67
CA GLY A 22 5.42 -6.15 -9.41
C GLY A 22 6.51 -5.16 -9.01
N LYS A 23 6.13 -3.99 -8.48
CA LYS A 23 7.07 -3.01 -7.90
C LYS A 23 7.56 -3.47 -6.53
N ASN A 24 8.60 -2.80 -6.03
CA ASN A 24 9.16 -3.03 -4.71
C ASN A 24 8.90 -1.85 -3.76
N LEU A 25 9.16 -2.02 -2.46
CA LEU A 25 8.99 -0.95 -1.46
C LEU A 25 9.88 0.28 -1.73
N ASP A 26 11.02 0.10 -2.39
CA ASP A 26 11.93 1.18 -2.79
C ASP A 26 11.37 2.04 -3.93
N ASP A 27 10.34 1.56 -4.64
CA ASP A 27 9.63 2.34 -5.67
C ASP A 27 8.60 3.31 -5.06
N ASN A 28 8.53 3.42 -3.73
CA ASN A 28 7.65 4.38 -3.06
C ASN A 28 8.00 5.81 -3.48
N PRO A 29 7.07 6.56 -4.13
CA PRO A 29 7.35 7.91 -4.62
C PRO A 29 7.40 8.95 -3.50
N TYR A 30 6.99 8.59 -2.28
CA TYR A 30 6.93 9.51 -1.15
C TYR A 30 8.21 9.42 -0.30
N PRO A 31 8.73 10.56 0.21
CA PRO A 31 9.89 10.55 1.09
C PRO A 31 9.63 9.68 2.33
N ALA A 32 10.62 8.87 2.72
CA ALA A 32 10.55 8.04 3.91
C ALA A 32 10.24 8.88 5.17
N GLY A 33 9.43 8.33 6.08
CA GLY A 33 9.00 9.00 7.31
C GLY A 33 7.88 10.03 7.13
N THR A 34 7.35 10.19 5.91
CA THR A 34 6.12 10.97 5.70
C THR A 34 4.87 10.10 5.85
N LYS A 35 3.76 10.70 6.28
CA LYS A 35 2.46 10.00 6.36
C LYS A 35 2.05 9.37 5.02
N LEU A 36 2.37 10.01 3.90
CA LEU A 36 2.09 9.47 2.57
C LEU A 36 2.93 8.23 2.26
N ALA A 37 4.20 8.20 2.69
CA ALA A 37 5.03 7.01 2.55
C ALA A 37 4.51 5.85 3.40
N GLU A 38 4.11 6.11 4.65
CA GLU A 38 3.49 5.11 5.53
C GLU A 38 2.17 4.58 4.96
N GLU A 39 1.32 5.47 4.44
CA GLU A 39 0.04 5.12 3.85
C GLU A 39 0.22 4.28 2.57
N TRP A 40 1.18 4.63 1.72
CA TRP A 40 1.54 3.85 0.54
C TRP A 40 2.09 2.46 0.91
N GLN A 41 3.00 2.38 1.88
CA GLN A 41 3.54 1.10 2.36
C GLN A 41 2.45 0.21 2.94
N ALA A 42 1.48 0.78 3.67
CA ALA A 42 0.34 0.04 4.18
C ALA A 42 -0.51 -0.56 3.04
N GLY A 43 -0.73 0.18 1.96
CA GLY A 43 -1.45 -0.32 0.78
C GLY A 43 -0.71 -1.44 0.04
N PHE A 44 0.60 -1.27 -0.11
CA PHE A 44 1.50 -2.26 -0.71
C PHE A 44 1.51 -3.57 0.10
N ASN A 45 1.72 -3.47 1.41
CA ASN A 45 1.72 -4.63 2.32
C ASN A 45 0.37 -5.33 2.33
N ARG A 46 -0.74 -4.57 2.30
CA ARG A 46 -2.07 -5.17 2.22
C ARG A 46 -2.27 -5.99 0.95
N ALA A 47 -1.86 -5.46 -0.21
CA ALA A 47 -1.93 -6.19 -1.47
C ALA A 47 -1.11 -7.49 -1.42
N CYS A 48 0.05 -7.40 -0.79
CA CYS A 48 0.92 -8.55 -0.58
C CYS A 48 0.28 -9.64 0.31
N GLU A 49 -0.31 -9.25 1.45
CA GLU A 49 -1.03 -10.17 2.34
C GLU A 49 -2.21 -10.86 1.63
N ASP A 50 -2.98 -10.10 0.84
CA ASP A 50 -4.15 -10.62 0.12
C ASP A 50 -3.78 -11.64 -0.97
N GLU A 51 -2.64 -11.47 -1.63
CA GLU A 51 -2.19 -12.35 -2.71
C GLU A 51 -1.49 -13.64 -2.20
N LEU A 52 -1.38 -13.84 -0.87
CA LEU A 52 -0.70 -14.99 -0.21
C LEU A 52 0.73 -15.28 -0.73
N ARG A 53 1.30 -14.36 -1.50
CA ARG A 53 2.70 -14.33 -1.89
C ARG A 53 3.42 -13.61 -0.77
N GLY A 54 3.94 -14.36 0.20
CA GLY A 54 4.64 -13.82 1.36
C GLY A 54 5.52 -12.62 0.98
N CYS A 55 5.35 -11.52 1.72
CA CYS A 55 6.04 -10.27 1.42
C CYS A 55 7.56 -10.47 1.51
N PRO A 56 8.32 -9.92 0.56
CA PRO A 56 9.78 -10.00 0.59
C PRO A 56 10.37 -9.28 1.80
#